data_AF-A0A1Q6VGF6-F1
#
_entry.id   AF-A0A1Q6VGF6-F1
#
_cell.length_a   1.000
_cell.length_b   1.000
_cell.length_c   1.000
_cell.angle_alpha   90.00
_cell.angle_beta   90.00
_cell.angle_gamma   90.00
#
_symmetry.space_group_name_H-M   'P 1'
#
loop_
_entity.id
_entity.type
_entity.pdbx_description
1 polymer ?
#
loop_
_entity_poly.entity_id
_entity_poly.type
_entity_poly.pdbx_seq_one_letter_code
_entity_poly.pdbx_strand_id
1 'polypeptide(L)'
;MEICRHHDHIEISELDPFLAELLRQIPASASPDGVSAAEQRLFSSPANRKETELCAEWKVYVEPELRRLFQSATETVAADLEQLNGNEKSLANRTLRIPTKHADAWLNALNQARLVIAAKNNFTEGELGDHLRSPIGSRRDLSLFQINLYGFLQEFILRDLGG
;
A
#
# COMPACT_ATOMS: atom_id res chain seq x y z
N MET A 1 15.06 9.82 5.66
CA MET A 1 14.75 8.46 5.24
C MET A 1 15.82 7.96 4.29
N GLU A 2 16.50 6.89 4.68
CA GLU A 2 17.46 6.15 3.84
C GLU A 2 16.94 4.71 3.70
N ILE A 3 17.19 4.08 2.54
CA ILE A 3 16.78 2.70 2.28
C ILE A 3 18.03 1.90 1.91
N CYS A 4 18.36 0.92 2.76
CA CYS A 4 19.50 0.03 2.60
C CYS A 4 19.03 -1.40 2.37
N ARG A 5 19.82 -2.15 1.60
CA ARG A 5 19.54 -3.55 1.29
C ARG A 5 20.53 -4.44 2.02
N HIS A 6 20.00 -5.48 2.66
CA HIS A 6 20.76 -6.54 3.29
C HIS A 6 20.34 -7.88 2.68
N HIS A 7 21.07 -8.94 3.02
CA HIS A 7 20.84 -10.26 2.43
C HIS A 7 19.46 -10.85 2.78
N ASP A 8 18.93 -10.55 3.96
CA ASP A 8 17.72 -11.13 4.52
C ASP A 8 16.59 -10.12 4.78
N HIS A 9 16.87 -8.82 4.61
CA HIS A 9 15.89 -7.76 4.83
C HIS A 9 16.23 -6.46 4.07
N ILE A 10 15.20 -5.64 3.89
CA ILE A 10 15.29 -4.25 3.48
C ILE A 10 15.20 -3.38 4.74
N GLU A 11 16.16 -2.48 4.94
CA GLU A 11 16.16 -1.54 6.06
C GLU A 11 15.72 -0.16 5.57
N ILE A 12 14.75 0.44 6.26
CA ILE A 12 14.34 1.83 6.07
C ILE A 12 14.68 2.58 7.37
N SER A 13 15.74 3.38 7.33
CA SER A 13 16.24 4.15 8.48
C SER A 13 15.89 5.63 8.32
N GLU A 14 16.16 6.42 9.36
CA GLU A 14 15.87 7.85 9.38
C GLU A 14 14.39 8.16 9.06
N LEU A 15 13.48 7.31 9.55
CA LEU A 15 12.04 7.53 9.49
C LEU A 15 11.64 8.50 10.59
N ASP A 16 11.42 9.76 10.23
CA ASP A 16 10.84 10.73 11.14
C ASP A 16 9.41 10.30 11.57
N PRO A 17 8.86 10.87 12.66
CA PRO A 17 7.55 10.49 13.17
C PRO A 17 6.40 10.63 12.16
N PHE A 18 6.49 11.59 11.22
CA PHE A 18 5.47 11.80 10.20
C PHE A 18 5.52 10.67 9.16
N LEU A 19 6.68 10.34 8.62
CA LEU A 19 6.81 9.21 7.69
C LEU A 19 6.43 7.89 8.35
N ALA A 20 6.88 7.65 9.59
CA ALA A 20 6.51 6.45 10.35
C ALA A 20 4.99 6.32 10.52
N GLU A 21 4.29 7.45 10.76
CA GLU A 21 2.83 7.46 10.87
C GLU A 21 2.14 7.17 9.54
N LEU A 22 2.65 7.68 8.42
CA LEU A 22 2.11 7.30 7.10
C LEU A 22 2.29 5.79 6.85
N LEU A 23 3.42 5.20 7.23
CA LEU A 23 3.62 3.76 7.09
C LEU A 23 2.66 2.95 7.95
N ARG A 24 2.41 3.35 9.21
CA ARG A 24 1.43 2.69 10.09
C ARG A 24 0.02 2.67 9.51
N GLN A 25 -0.32 3.63 8.64
CA GLN A 25 -1.63 3.70 8.02
C GLN A 25 -1.82 2.71 6.87
N ILE A 26 -0.77 2.07 6.34
CA ILE A 26 -0.88 1.15 5.19
C ILE A 26 -2.00 0.12 5.34
N PRO A 27 -2.11 -0.65 6.45
CA PRO A 27 -3.16 -1.66 6.57
C PRO A 27 -4.58 -1.06 6.55
N ALA A 28 -4.78 0.09 7.22
CA ALA A 28 -6.06 0.78 7.22
C ALA A 28 -6.39 1.42 5.86
N SER A 29 -5.39 1.97 5.19
CA SER A 29 -5.49 2.55 3.85
C SER A 29 -5.79 1.50 2.79
N ALA A 30 -5.41 0.23 2.99
CA ALA A 30 -5.72 -0.87 2.10
C ALA A 30 -7.17 -1.39 2.22
N SER A 31 -7.93 -0.99 3.25
CA SER A 31 -9.33 -1.40 3.40
C SER A 31 -10.27 -0.64 2.44
N PRO A 32 -11.02 -1.33 1.56
CA PRO A 32 -12.00 -0.72 0.67
C PRO A 32 -13.32 -0.33 1.37
N ASP A 33 -13.45 -0.56 2.69
CA ASP A 33 -14.70 -0.42 3.44
C ASP A 33 -15.43 0.91 3.15
N GLY A 34 -16.72 0.78 2.87
CA GLY A 34 -17.62 1.91 2.61
C GLY A 34 -17.49 2.54 1.23
N VAL A 35 -16.59 2.08 0.35
CA VAL A 35 -16.37 2.68 -0.99
C VAL A 35 -16.39 1.63 -2.10
N SER A 36 -17.54 1.51 -2.77
CA SER A 36 -17.76 0.57 -3.88
C SER A 36 -16.74 0.71 -5.02
N ALA A 37 -16.30 1.94 -5.33
CA ALA A 37 -15.27 2.17 -6.35
C ALA A 37 -13.91 1.56 -5.95
N ALA A 38 -13.57 1.55 -4.65
CA ALA A 38 -12.35 0.93 -4.15
C ALA A 38 -12.44 -0.60 -4.22
N GLU A 39 -13.59 -1.16 -3.83
CA GLU A 39 -13.89 -2.58 -3.93
C GLU A 39 -13.73 -3.10 -5.37
N GLN A 40 -14.27 -2.36 -6.34
CA GLN A 40 -14.17 -2.70 -7.76
C GLN A 40 -12.74 -2.61 -8.31
N ARG A 41 -11.90 -1.72 -7.76
CA ARG A 41 -10.49 -1.63 -8.14
C ARG A 41 -9.66 -2.78 -7.59
N LEU A 42 -9.95 -3.25 -6.37
CA LEU A 42 -9.25 -4.39 -5.78
C LEU A 42 -9.72 -5.73 -6.37
N PHE A 43 -11.03 -5.89 -6.55
CA PHE A 43 -11.66 -7.12 -7.01
C PHE A 43 -12.33 -6.90 -8.37
N SER A 44 -11.52 -6.45 -9.34
CA SER A 44 -11.99 -6.20 -10.70
C SER A 44 -12.49 -7.49 -11.35
N SER A 45 -13.62 -7.37 -12.05
CA SER A 45 -14.12 -8.45 -12.90
C SER A 45 -13.08 -8.77 -13.98
N PRO A 46 -12.80 -10.05 -14.28
CA PRO A 46 -11.80 -10.43 -15.27
C PRO A 46 -12.25 -10.09 -16.71
N ALA A 47 -13.54 -9.83 -16.88
CA ALA A 47 -14.17 -9.69 -18.18
C ALA A 47 -15.30 -8.65 -18.16
N ASN A 48 -15.78 -8.32 -19.35
CA ASN A 48 -16.93 -7.43 -19.52
C ASN A 48 -18.22 -8.14 -19.06
N ARG A 49 -19.28 -7.35 -18.78
CA ARG A 49 -20.56 -7.86 -18.25
C ARG A 49 -21.31 -8.84 -19.16
N LYS A 50 -20.92 -9.01 -20.43
CA LYS A 50 -21.57 -9.96 -21.34
C LYS A 50 -21.08 -11.39 -21.14
N GLU A 51 -19.90 -11.57 -20.55
CA GLU A 51 -19.32 -12.89 -20.25
C GLU A 51 -19.77 -13.35 -18.85
N THR A 52 -21.08 -13.57 -18.72
CA THR A 52 -21.75 -13.77 -17.41
C THR A 52 -21.27 -15.02 -16.68
N GLU A 53 -21.02 -16.12 -17.39
CA GLU A 53 -20.51 -17.36 -16.78
C GLU A 53 -19.11 -17.16 -16.21
N LEU A 54 -18.19 -16.60 -17.00
CA LEU A 54 -16.82 -16.30 -16.55
C LEU A 54 -16.81 -15.36 -15.33
N CYS A 55 -17.65 -14.33 -15.33
CA CYS A 55 -17.77 -13.42 -14.18
C CYS A 55 -18.36 -14.13 -12.95
N ALA A 56 -19.30 -15.05 -13.12
CA ALA A 56 -19.88 -15.83 -12.04
C ALA A 56 -18.86 -16.80 -11.44
N GLU A 57 -18.11 -17.52 -12.28
CA GLU A 57 -17.04 -18.43 -11.84
C GLU A 57 -15.94 -17.66 -11.09
N TRP A 58 -15.52 -16.50 -11.60
CA TRP A 58 -14.57 -15.62 -10.92
C TRP A 58 -15.03 -15.25 -9.52
N LYS A 59 -16.30 -14.83 -9.38
CA LYS A 59 -16.90 -14.46 -8.10
C LYS A 59 -16.93 -15.62 -7.10
N VAL A 60 -17.14 -16.84 -7.58
CA VAL A 60 -17.25 -18.04 -6.73
C VAL A 60 -15.86 -18.58 -6.35
N TYR A 61 -14.92 -18.63 -7.29
CA TYR A 61 -13.68 -19.38 -7.11
C TYR A 61 -12.43 -18.54 -6.94
N VAL A 62 -12.37 -17.33 -7.51
CA VAL A 62 -11.14 -16.52 -7.50
C VAL A 62 -11.19 -15.40 -6.49
N GLU A 63 -12.29 -14.63 -6.48
CA GLU A 63 -12.42 -13.48 -5.59
C GLU A 63 -12.23 -13.82 -4.09
N PRO A 64 -12.76 -14.94 -3.55
CA PRO A 64 -12.53 -15.29 -2.15
C PRO A 64 -11.06 -15.54 -1.82
N GLU A 65 -10.32 -16.22 -2.70
CA GLU A 65 -8.89 -16.50 -2.50
C GLU A 65 -8.05 -15.22 -2.66
N LEU A 66 -8.43 -14.35 -3.59
CA LEU A 66 -7.80 -13.03 -3.73
C LEU A 66 -8.00 -12.18 -2.47
N ARG A 67 -9.20 -12.20 -1.86
CA ARG A 67 -9.48 -11.54 -0.58
C ARG A 67 -8.60 -12.08 0.54
N ARG A 68 -8.47 -13.40 0.64
CA ARG A 68 -7.59 -14.06 1.63
C ARG A 68 -6.13 -13.66 1.45
N LEU A 69 -5.65 -13.65 0.20
CA LEU A 69 -4.29 -13.20 -0.12
C LEU A 69 -4.06 -11.75 0.30
N PHE A 70 -4.99 -10.87 -0.05
CA PHE A 70 -4.92 -9.45 0.30
C PHE A 70 -4.96 -9.21 1.80
N GLN A 71 -5.82 -9.93 2.52
CA GLN A 71 -5.88 -9.89 3.98
C GLN A 71 -4.58 -10.39 4.62
N SER A 72 -4.05 -11.53 4.19
CA SER A 72 -2.80 -12.07 4.74
C SER A 72 -1.61 -11.12 4.49
N ALA A 73 -1.59 -10.45 3.34
CA ALA A 73 -0.59 -9.44 3.04
C ALA A 73 -0.67 -8.23 3.99
N THR A 74 -1.87 -7.70 4.25
CA THR A 74 -2.05 -6.57 5.17
C THR A 74 -1.76 -6.94 6.62
N GLU A 75 -2.08 -8.17 7.06
CA GLU A 75 -1.72 -8.70 8.37
C GLU A 75 -0.20 -8.83 8.55
N THR A 76 0.50 -9.32 7.53
CA THR A 76 1.97 -9.42 7.53
C THR A 76 2.61 -8.03 7.67
N VAL A 77 2.14 -7.07 6.88
CA VAL A 77 2.63 -5.68 6.93
C VAL A 77 2.29 -5.03 8.27
N ALA A 78 1.10 -5.26 8.82
CA ALA A 78 0.74 -4.76 10.15
C ALA A 78 1.70 -5.27 11.23
N ALA A 79 2.04 -6.56 11.21
CA ALA A 79 3.00 -7.15 12.14
C ALA A 79 4.41 -6.54 11.99
N ASP A 80 4.90 -6.37 10.75
CA ASP A 80 6.20 -5.73 10.52
C ASP A 80 6.21 -4.28 11.04
N LEU A 81 5.12 -3.55 10.87
CA LEU A 81 4.96 -2.16 11.32
C LEU A 81 4.90 -2.01 12.85
N GLU A 82 4.72 -3.08 13.61
CA GLU A 82 4.84 -3.03 15.08
C GLU A 82 6.24 -2.60 15.54
N GLN A 83 7.27 -2.78 14.70
CA GLN A 83 8.62 -2.23 14.93
C GLN A 83 8.61 -0.70 15.05
N LEU A 84 7.65 -0.05 14.40
CA LEU A 84 7.42 1.38 14.49
C LEU A 84 6.52 1.74 15.66
N ASN A 85 6.14 0.83 16.55
CA ASN A 85 5.47 1.17 17.81
C ASN A 85 6.52 1.57 18.85
N GLY A 86 6.21 2.62 19.62
CA GLY A 86 7.15 3.20 20.57
C GLY A 86 6.61 4.52 21.10
N ASN A 87 7.10 4.96 22.26
CA ASN A 87 6.54 6.11 22.99
C ASN A 87 6.31 7.31 22.06
N GLU A 88 5.04 7.68 21.86
CA GLU A 88 4.60 8.75 20.95
C GLU A 88 5.25 10.11 21.27
N LYS A 89 5.81 10.25 22.47
CA LYS A 89 6.55 11.44 22.90
C LYS A 89 7.99 11.52 22.36
N SER A 90 8.51 10.46 21.75
CA SER A 90 9.84 10.44 21.17
C SER A 90 9.80 10.96 19.74
N LEU A 91 10.51 12.07 19.50
CA LEU A 91 10.79 12.61 18.18
C LEU A 91 11.98 11.91 17.49
N ALA A 92 12.50 10.83 18.07
CA ALA A 92 13.60 10.09 17.48
C ALA A 92 13.18 9.39 16.19
N ASN A 93 14.08 9.43 15.20
CA ASN A 93 13.90 8.68 13.97
C ASN A 93 13.86 7.18 14.26
N ARG A 94 13.03 6.47 13.50
CA ARG A 94 12.83 5.02 13.63
C ARG A 94 13.50 4.29 12.48
N THR A 95 13.72 3.00 12.70
CA THR A 95 14.20 2.08 11.67
C THR A 95 13.17 0.96 11.53
N LEU A 96 12.79 0.67 10.30
CA LEU A 96 11.93 -0.46 9.94
C LEU A 96 12.78 -1.48 9.18
N ARG A 97 12.69 -2.75 9.56
CA ARG A 97 13.30 -3.85 8.82
C ARG A 97 12.22 -4.74 8.23
N ILE A 98 12.19 -4.82 6.91
CA ILE A 98 11.24 -5.65 6.16
C ILE A 98 11.97 -6.93 5.73
N PRO A 99 11.64 -8.11 6.29
CA PRO A 99 12.24 -9.36 5.85
C PRO A 99 12.04 -9.56 4.34
N THR A 100 13.06 -10.03 3.61
CA THR A 100 12.96 -10.22 2.15
C THR A 100 11.82 -11.16 1.77
N LYS A 101 11.56 -12.19 2.60
CA LYS A 101 10.42 -13.10 2.46
C LYS A 101 9.03 -12.44 2.58
N HIS A 102 8.95 -11.22 3.10
CA HIS A 102 7.71 -10.44 3.20
C HIS A 102 7.54 -9.45 2.03
N ALA A 103 8.47 -9.39 1.07
CA ALA A 103 8.44 -8.44 -0.04
C ALA A 103 7.10 -8.47 -0.81
N ASP A 104 6.59 -9.66 -1.15
CA ASP A 104 5.32 -9.81 -1.87
C ASP A 104 4.11 -9.29 -1.08
N ALA A 105 4.10 -9.48 0.24
CA ALA A 105 3.06 -8.96 1.11
C ALA A 105 3.10 -7.42 1.13
N TRP A 106 4.30 -6.83 1.24
CA TRP A 106 4.50 -5.38 1.17
C TRP A 106 4.08 -4.81 -0.18
N LEU A 107 4.47 -5.43 -1.30
CA LEU A 107 4.06 -5.00 -2.64
C LEU A 107 2.54 -5.03 -2.80
N ASN A 108 1.87 -6.08 -2.32
CA ASN A 108 0.42 -6.19 -2.33
C ASN A 108 -0.24 -5.11 -1.48
N ALA A 109 0.15 -4.95 -0.21
CA ALA A 109 -0.49 -3.98 0.69
C ALA A 109 -0.30 -2.53 0.22
N LEU A 110 0.90 -2.18 -0.27
CA LEU A 110 1.16 -0.85 -0.85
C LEU A 110 0.31 -0.62 -2.10
N ASN A 111 0.16 -1.62 -2.97
CA ASN A 111 -0.68 -1.51 -4.16
C ASN A 111 -2.15 -1.29 -3.78
N GLN A 112 -2.65 -2.10 -2.85
CA GLN A 112 -4.02 -2.00 -2.34
C GLN A 112 -4.27 -0.61 -1.75
N ALA A 113 -3.40 -0.13 -0.88
CA ALA A 113 -3.51 1.19 -0.27
C ALA A 113 -3.55 2.31 -1.32
N ARG A 114 -2.70 2.26 -2.36
CA ARG A 114 -2.71 3.24 -3.44
C ARG A 114 -4.02 3.26 -4.21
N LEU A 115 -4.53 2.07 -4.60
CA LEU A 115 -5.79 1.93 -5.32
C LEU A 115 -6.98 2.45 -4.50
N VAL A 116 -7.03 2.10 -3.21
CA VAL A 116 -8.10 2.51 -2.31
C VAL A 116 -8.05 4.01 -2.04
N ILE A 117 -6.89 4.59 -1.73
CA ILE A 117 -6.76 6.03 -1.50
C ILE A 117 -7.18 6.81 -2.76
N ALA A 118 -6.78 6.34 -3.95
CA ALA A 118 -7.15 6.96 -5.21
C ALA A 118 -8.66 6.94 -5.45
N ALA A 119 -9.30 5.79 -5.22
CA ALA A 119 -10.74 5.65 -5.34
C ALA A 119 -11.51 6.48 -4.30
N LYS A 120 -11.08 6.48 -3.03
CA LYS A 120 -11.72 7.26 -1.95
C LYS A 120 -11.67 8.76 -2.20
N ASN A 121 -10.62 9.25 -2.85
CA ASN A 121 -10.46 10.67 -3.16
C ASN A 121 -10.90 11.03 -4.58
N ASN A 122 -11.29 10.08 -5.44
CA ASN A 122 -11.56 10.34 -6.85
C ASN A 122 -10.41 11.11 -7.53
N PHE A 123 -9.17 10.62 -7.39
CA PHE A 123 -8.05 11.17 -8.13
C PHE A 123 -8.15 10.81 -9.62
N THR A 124 -7.83 11.76 -10.47
CA THR A 124 -7.68 11.57 -11.92
C THR A 124 -6.28 11.07 -12.27
N GLU A 125 -6.11 10.43 -13.42
CA GLU A 125 -4.79 10.00 -13.92
C GLU A 125 -3.81 11.17 -14.03
N GLY A 126 -4.30 12.36 -14.43
CA GLY A 126 -3.48 13.56 -14.50
C GLY A 126 -2.96 14.03 -13.14
N GLU A 127 -3.76 13.88 -12.07
CA GLU A 127 -3.30 14.17 -10.70
C GLU A 127 -2.31 13.12 -10.18
N LEU A 128 -2.49 11.85 -10.53
CA LEU A 128 -1.61 10.75 -10.12
C LEU A 128 -0.25 10.79 -10.82
N GLY A 129 -0.19 11.33 -12.05
CA GLY A 129 1.05 11.50 -12.82
C GLY A 129 1.78 12.83 -12.57
N ASP A 130 1.19 13.75 -11.81
CA ASP A 130 1.77 15.07 -11.54
C ASP A 130 2.64 15.03 -10.28
N HIS A 131 3.91 14.65 -10.46
CA HIS A 131 4.90 14.54 -9.38
C HIS A 131 5.45 15.91 -8.89
N LEU A 132 5.01 17.02 -9.47
CA LEU A 132 5.52 18.37 -9.18
C LEU A 132 4.54 19.21 -8.33
N ARG A 133 3.41 18.65 -7.89
CA ARG A 133 2.45 19.40 -7.08
C ARG A 133 3.03 19.85 -5.74
N SER A 134 2.83 21.14 -5.48
CA SER A 134 3.26 21.94 -4.32
C SER A 134 2.54 21.53 -3.01
N PRO A 135 2.93 22.06 -1.83
CA PRO A 135 2.95 21.33 -0.55
C PRO A 135 1.59 20.88 -0.03
N ILE A 136 1.63 19.94 0.93
CA ILE A 136 0.48 19.39 1.65
C ILE A 136 -0.34 20.55 2.27
N GLY A 137 -1.37 21.01 1.55
CA GLY A 137 -2.26 22.09 1.97
C GLY A 137 -3.62 21.59 2.46
N SER A 138 -3.93 20.32 2.19
CA SER A 138 -5.20 19.70 2.55
C SER A 138 -5.04 18.21 2.85
N ARG A 139 -6.10 17.60 3.41
CA ARG A 139 -6.17 16.14 3.61
C ARG A 139 -6.10 15.37 2.28
N ARG A 140 -6.60 15.96 1.19
CA ARG A 140 -6.52 15.38 -0.16
C ARG A 140 -5.07 15.41 -0.65
N ASP A 141 -4.35 16.52 -0.45
CA ASP A 141 -2.93 16.60 -0.81
C ASP A 141 -2.08 15.62 0.00
N LEU A 142 -2.40 15.43 1.28
CA LEU A 142 -1.76 14.38 2.10
C LEU A 142 -2.03 12.97 1.54
N SER A 143 -3.24 12.70 1.06
CA SER A 143 -3.59 11.43 0.44
C SER A 143 -2.80 11.20 -0.86
N LEU A 144 -2.58 12.25 -1.65
CA LEU A 144 -1.74 12.18 -2.85
C LEU A 144 -0.27 11.94 -2.49
N PHE A 145 0.23 12.61 -1.45
CA PHE A 145 1.57 12.36 -0.91
C PHE A 145 1.73 10.90 -0.45
N GLN A 146 0.74 10.33 0.25
CA GLN A 146 0.75 8.92 0.63
C GLN A 146 0.84 7.99 -0.59
N ILE A 147 0.05 8.24 -1.64
CA ILE A 147 0.10 7.44 -2.87
C ILE A 147 1.52 7.45 -3.48
N ASN A 148 2.15 8.62 -3.53
CA ASN A 148 3.49 8.78 -4.07
C ASN A 148 4.55 8.12 -3.19
N LEU A 149 4.46 8.27 -1.86
CA LEU A 149 5.34 7.60 -0.90
C LEU A 149 5.23 6.08 -1.05
N TYR A 150 4.02 5.54 -1.10
CA TYR A 150 3.82 4.09 -1.25
C TYR A 150 4.32 3.59 -2.61
N GLY A 151 4.12 4.36 -3.68
CA GLY A 151 4.64 4.02 -5.01
C GLY A 151 6.17 3.99 -5.05
N PHE A 152 6.82 4.97 -4.42
CA PHE A 152 8.27 5.01 -4.24
C PHE A 152 8.78 3.76 -3.50
N LEU A 153 8.13 3.35 -2.40
CA LEU A 153 8.52 2.14 -1.67
C LEU A 153 8.33 0.86 -2.50
N GLN A 154 7.25 0.76 -3.29
CA GLN A 154 7.05 -0.38 -4.20
C GLN A 154 8.19 -0.49 -5.21
N GLU A 155 8.63 0.63 -5.80
CA GLU A 155 9.74 0.64 -6.74
C GLU A 155 11.05 0.14 -6.09
N PHE A 156 11.33 0.59 -4.87
CA PHE A 156 12.52 0.16 -4.14
C PHE A 156 12.53 -1.33 -3.82
N ILE A 157 11.38 -1.89 -3.42
CA ILE A 157 11.20 -3.32 -3.13
C ILE A 157 11.25 -4.14 -4.43
N LEU A 158 10.62 -3.70 -5.52
CA LEU A 158 10.65 -4.43 -6.81
C LEU A 158 12.05 -4.56 -7.38
N ARG A 159 12.87 -3.51 -7.24
CA ARG A 159 14.28 -3.55 -7.65
C ARG A 159 15.12 -4.55 -6.82
N ASP A 160 14.58 -5.18 -5.79
CA ASP A 160 15.21 -6.28 -5.02
C ASP A 160 14.91 -7.66 -5.63
N LEU A 161 13.69 -7.88 -6.13
CA LEU A 161 13.25 -9.15 -6.72
C LEU A 161 13.86 -9.43 -8.11
N GLY A 162 14.37 -8.41 -8.78
CA GLY A 162 14.96 -8.49 -10.13
C GLY A 162 16.49 -8.58 -10.18
N GLY A 163 17.15 -8.79 -9.02
CA GLY A 163 18.61 -8.86 -8.88
C GLY A 163 19.13 -10.26 -8.58
#